data_AF-A0A9W3SZ72-F1
#
_entry.id   AF-A0A9W3SZ72-F1
#
_cell.length_a   1.000
_cell.length_b   1.000
_cell.length_c   1.000
_cell.angle_alpha   90.00
_cell.angle_beta   90.00
_cell.angle_gamma   90.00
#
_symmetry.space_group_name_H-M   'P 1'
#
loop_
_entity.id
_entity.type
_entity.pdbx_description
1 polymer ?
#
loop_
_entity_poly.entity_id
_entity_poly.type
_entity_poly.pdbx_seq_one_letter_code
_entity_poly.pdbx_strand_id
1 'polypeptide(L)'
;MTMLILFLVYLPVSVTYAQENNSHLSNIEKMISVFNDNTNLGEKISYIRNNDLNDWPVQEMNQVLDKLDNLNLSIMERASLKSEVIRSSGFSNFNFKGTNADVLAFKELKIEIIEIDQVLTLYRRSKAGEPESKRGLGYWWGDKERNIEETRNELAVLEAWGNPLNIQYKIMVPEGSRILKGITASQTQYLESTSIVQEYREGGAMQYWINKVDNNWLQ
;
A
#
# COMPACT_ATOMS: atom_id res chain seq x y z
N MET A 1 -44.09 -68.94 -33.31
CA MET A 1 -44.79 -67.73 -32.85
C MET A 1 -44.14 -67.32 -31.54
N THR A 2 -43.34 -66.26 -31.59
CA THR A 2 -42.41 -65.81 -30.56
C THR A 2 -43.16 -65.12 -29.41
N MET A 3 -42.92 -65.57 -28.18
CA MET A 3 -43.47 -64.95 -26.97
C MET A 3 -42.47 -63.89 -26.48
N LEU A 4 -42.91 -62.64 -26.43
CA LEU A 4 -42.11 -61.50 -25.93
C LEU A 4 -42.33 -61.38 -24.41
N ILE A 5 -41.29 -61.61 -23.62
CA ILE A 5 -41.29 -61.33 -22.17
C ILE A 5 -40.68 -59.95 -21.96
N LEU A 6 -41.50 -58.98 -21.53
CA LEU A 6 -41.03 -57.66 -21.10
C LEU A 6 -40.41 -57.76 -19.70
N PHE A 7 -39.10 -57.51 -19.58
CA PHE A 7 -38.47 -57.19 -18.31
C PHE A 7 -38.57 -55.69 -18.06
N LEU A 8 -39.41 -55.29 -17.11
CA LEU A 8 -39.41 -53.95 -16.52
C LEU A 8 -38.19 -53.83 -15.60
N VAL A 9 -37.12 -53.20 -16.10
CA VAL A 9 -35.98 -52.82 -15.27
C VAL A 9 -36.37 -51.53 -14.54
N TYR A 10 -36.63 -51.63 -13.23
CA TYR A 10 -36.70 -50.48 -12.35
C TYR A 10 -35.30 -49.89 -12.22
N LEU A 11 -35.03 -48.79 -12.93
CA LEU A 11 -33.86 -47.95 -12.66
C LEU A 11 -34.18 -47.07 -11.45
N PRO A 12 -33.36 -47.08 -10.39
CA PRO A 12 -33.50 -46.11 -9.32
C PRO A 12 -33.14 -44.75 -9.90
N VAL A 13 -34.11 -43.84 -9.96
CA VAL A 13 -33.85 -42.42 -10.20
C VAL A 13 -33.16 -41.91 -8.94
N SER A 14 -31.84 -41.87 -8.96
CA SER A 14 -31.06 -41.15 -7.95
C SER A 14 -31.39 -39.68 -8.10
N VAL A 15 -32.21 -39.15 -7.20
CA VAL A 15 -32.38 -37.71 -7.02
C VAL A 15 -31.06 -37.17 -6.50
N THR A 16 -30.19 -36.72 -7.40
CA THR A 16 -29.07 -35.85 -7.04
C THR A 16 -29.68 -34.54 -6.57
N TYR A 17 -29.79 -34.37 -5.25
CA TYR A 17 -29.88 -33.04 -4.68
C TYR A 17 -28.64 -32.28 -5.15
N ALA A 18 -28.85 -31.18 -5.87
CA ALA A 18 -27.79 -30.25 -6.15
C ALA A 18 -27.23 -29.80 -4.79
N GLN A 19 -26.02 -30.23 -4.49
CA GLN A 19 -25.27 -29.69 -3.36
C GLN A 19 -24.97 -28.24 -3.74
N GLU A 20 -25.55 -27.28 -3.03
CA GLU A 20 -25.19 -25.87 -3.16
C GLU A 20 -23.68 -25.77 -2.95
N ASN A 21 -22.95 -25.47 -4.03
CA ASN A 21 -21.57 -25.04 -3.93
C ASN A 21 -21.59 -23.67 -3.27
N ASN A 22 -21.59 -23.64 -1.93
CA ASN A 22 -21.14 -22.47 -1.19
C ASN A 22 -19.66 -22.30 -1.54
N SER A 23 -19.38 -21.56 -2.61
CA SER A 23 -18.03 -21.17 -2.99
C SER A 23 -17.47 -20.38 -1.81
N HIS A 24 -16.63 -21.02 -1.01
CA HIS A 24 -15.94 -20.35 0.07
C HIS A 24 -14.98 -19.35 -0.57
N LEU A 25 -15.43 -18.10 -0.68
CA LEU A 25 -14.62 -17.00 -1.21
C LEU A 25 -13.30 -16.92 -0.41
N SER A 26 -12.20 -16.70 -1.13
CA SER A 26 -10.93 -16.35 -0.51
C SER A 26 -11.09 -15.09 0.34
N ASN A 27 -10.20 -14.87 1.31
CA ASN A 27 -10.29 -13.69 2.18
C ASN A 27 -10.20 -12.39 1.37
N ILE A 28 -9.41 -12.39 0.29
CA ILE A 28 -9.31 -11.29 -0.67
C ILE A 28 -10.67 -11.03 -1.33
N GLU A 29 -11.33 -12.06 -1.86
CA GLU A 29 -12.64 -11.89 -2.51
C GLU A 29 -13.71 -11.38 -1.54
N LYS A 30 -13.71 -11.87 -0.29
CA LYS A 30 -14.61 -11.37 0.76
C LYS A 30 -14.39 -9.89 1.02
N MET A 31 -13.13 -9.49 1.19
CA MET A 31 -12.76 -8.09 1.43
C MET A 31 -13.16 -7.18 0.27
N ILE A 32 -12.92 -7.61 -0.96
CA ILE A 32 -13.28 -6.84 -2.16
C ILE A 32 -14.79 -6.77 -2.36
N SER A 33 -15.55 -7.81 -1.98
CA SER A 33 -17.01 -7.75 -1.94
C SER A 33 -17.48 -6.63 -1.00
N VAL A 34 -16.92 -6.56 0.21
CA VAL A 34 -17.26 -5.50 1.19
C VAL A 34 -16.93 -4.11 0.64
N PHE A 35 -15.83 -3.97 -0.09
CA PHE A 35 -15.46 -2.66 -0.66
C PHE A 35 -16.35 -2.23 -1.83
N ASN A 36 -16.90 -3.18 -2.58
CA ASN A 36 -17.84 -2.93 -3.68
C ASN A 36 -19.27 -2.73 -3.21
N ASP A 37 -19.64 -3.20 -2.02
CA ASP A 37 -20.96 -2.95 -1.46
C ASP A 37 -21.21 -1.46 -1.19
N ASN A 38 -22.50 -1.10 -1.15
CA ASN A 38 -22.99 0.25 -0.86
C ASN A 38 -22.82 0.66 0.62
N THR A 39 -21.99 -0.05 1.37
CA THR A 39 -21.59 0.30 2.74
C THR A 39 -20.80 1.61 2.74
N ASN A 40 -20.88 2.35 3.85
CA ASN A 40 -20.14 3.61 3.95
C ASN A 40 -18.63 3.35 4.18
N LEU A 41 -17.79 4.35 3.92
CA LEU A 41 -16.34 4.23 4.08
C LEU A 41 -15.92 3.79 5.51
N GLY A 42 -16.64 4.23 6.53
CA GLY A 42 -16.36 3.86 7.92
C GLY A 42 -16.57 2.38 8.21
N GLU A 43 -17.59 1.77 7.62
CA GLU A 43 -17.85 0.32 7.71
C GLU A 43 -16.76 -0.48 7.00
N LYS A 44 -16.34 -0.03 5.81
CA LYS A 44 -15.23 -0.64 5.04
C LYS A 44 -13.91 -0.60 5.83
N ILE A 45 -13.61 0.54 6.46
CA ILE A 45 -12.44 0.70 7.34
C ILE A 45 -12.55 -0.20 8.57
N SER A 46 -13.73 -0.26 9.20
CA SER A 46 -13.96 -1.12 10.37
C SER A 46 -13.79 -2.60 10.03
N TYR A 47 -14.23 -3.01 8.84
CA TYR A 47 -13.99 -4.35 8.33
C TYR A 47 -12.48 -4.65 8.25
N ILE A 48 -11.68 -3.77 7.65
CA ILE A 48 -10.22 -3.94 7.55
C ILE A 48 -9.58 -4.10 8.94
N ARG A 49 -9.97 -3.26 9.92
CA ARG A 49 -9.44 -3.30 11.29
C ARG A 49 -9.76 -4.58 12.05
N ASN A 50 -10.88 -5.19 11.72
CA ASN A 50 -11.33 -6.44 12.35
C ASN A 50 -10.72 -7.68 11.67
N ASN A 51 -9.89 -7.50 10.64
CA ASN A 51 -9.11 -8.58 10.02
C ASN A 51 -7.65 -8.49 10.48
N ASP A 52 -7.07 -9.64 10.86
CA ASP A 52 -5.66 -9.76 11.23
C ASP A 52 -4.76 -9.79 9.98
N LEU A 53 -4.71 -8.66 9.25
CA LEU A 53 -3.97 -8.54 7.99
C LEU A 53 -2.45 -8.69 8.15
N ASN A 54 -1.91 -8.43 9.34
CA ASN A 54 -0.48 -8.55 9.61
C ASN A 54 0.04 -9.99 9.40
N ASP A 55 -0.83 -10.99 9.54
CA ASP A 55 -0.51 -12.41 9.39
C ASP A 55 -0.72 -12.91 7.94
N TRP A 56 -1.22 -12.06 7.05
CA TRP A 56 -1.42 -12.43 5.66
C TRP A 56 -0.10 -12.47 4.89
N PRO A 57 0.03 -13.34 3.88
CA PRO A 57 1.16 -13.29 2.95
C PRO A 57 1.26 -11.93 2.25
N VAL A 58 2.48 -11.42 2.07
CA VAL A 58 2.75 -10.14 1.37
C VAL A 58 2.08 -10.10 -0.01
N GLN A 59 2.09 -11.22 -0.73
CA GLN A 59 1.45 -11.34 -2.03
C GLN A 59 -0.07 -11.09 -1.97
N GLU A 60 -0.75 -11.61 -0.95
CA GLU A 60 -2.20 -11.41 -0.79
C GLU A 60 -2.53 -9.96 -0.44
N MET A 61 -1.71 -9.33 0.40
CA MET A 61 -1.86 -7.91 0.74
C MET A 61 -1.66 -7.01 -0.49
N ASN A 62 -0.66 -7.29 -1.31
CA ASN A 62 -0.45 -6.56 -2.57
C ASN A 62 -1.63 -6.76 -3.53
N GLN A 63 -2.21 -7.95 -3.61
CA GLN A 63 -3.43 -8.16 -4.41
C GLN A 63 -4.62 -7.32 -3.93
N VAL A 64 -4.79 -7.14 -2.62
CA VAL A 64 -5.81 -6.23 -2.08
C VAL A 64 -5.53 -4.78 -2.50
N LEU A 65 -4.27 -4.33 -2.37
CA LEU A 65 -3.87 -2.97 -2.77
C LEU A 65 -4.09 -2.71 -4.27
N ASP A 66 -3.75 -3.68 -5.13
CA ASP A 66 -3.95 -3.57 -6.58
C ASP A 66 -5.43 -3.55 -6.96
N LYS A 67 -6.26 -4.36 -6.28
CA LYS A 67 -7.70 -4.36 -6.52
C LYS A 67 -8.36 -3.05 -6.06
N LEU A 68 -7.88 -2.45 -4.96
CA LEU A 68 -8.34 -1.14 -4.49
C LEU A 68 -8.15 -0.04 -5.55
N ASP A 69 -7.11 -0.12 -6.38
CA ASP A 69 -6.87 0.87 -7.44
C ASP A 69 -7.99 0.90 -8.49
N ASN A 70 -8.64 -0.24 -8.70
CA ASN A 70 -9.64 -0.45 -9.75
C ASN A 70 -11.08 -0.30 -9.26
N LEU A 71 -11.30 -0.02 -7.97
CA LEU A 71 -12.64 0.19 -7.45
C LEU A 71 -13.21 1.52 -7.94
N ASN A 72 -14.52 1.55 -8.18
CA ASN A 72 -15.27 2.76 -8.53
C ASN A 72 -15.50 3.64 -7.28
N LEU A 73 -14.40 4.15 -6.73
CA LEU A 73 -14.34 5.00 -5.54
C LEU A 73 -13.53 6.25 -5.86
N SER A 74 -13.82 7.35 -5.17
CA SER A 74 -13.02 8.56 -5.29
C SER A 74 -11.55 8.29 -4.90
N ILE A 75 -10.63 9.12 -5.38
CA ILE A 75 -9.20 9.00 -5.02
C ILE A 75 -8.99 9.04 -3.50
N MET A 76 -9.80 9.83 -2.79
CA MET A 76 -9.70 9.97 -1.33
C MET A 76 -10.24 8.76 -0.58
N GLU A 77 -11.30 8.13 -1.08
CA GLU A 77 -11.81 6.87 -0.52
C GLU A 77 -10.80 5.74 -0.75
N ARG A 78 -10.27 5.60 -1.97
CA ARG A 78 -9.20 4.62 -2.27
C ARG A 78 -7.97 4.85 -1.39
N ALA A 79 -7.55 6.10 -1.24
CA ALA A 79 -6.42 6.43 -0.37
C ALA A 79 -6.68 6.08 1.10
N SER A 80 -7.90 6.31 1.60
CA SER A 80 -8.29 5.95 2.96
C SER A 80 -8.28 4.44 3.18
N LEU A 81 -8.82 3.66 2.23
CA LEU A 81 -8.81 2.20 2.31
C LEU A 81 -7.39 1.64 2.22
N LYS A 82 -6.56 2.14 1.30
CA LYS A 82 -5.15 1.75 1.18
C LYS A 82 -4.36 2.06 2.46
N SER A 83 -4.56 3.26 3.01
CA SER A 83 -3.95 3.65 4.29
C SER A 83 -4.28 2.64 5.38
N GLU A 84 -5.55 2.24 5.52
CA GLU A 84 -5.96 1.28 6.54
C GLU A 84 -5.40 -0.12 6.28
N VAL A 85 -5.42 -0.63 5.04
CA VAL A 85 -4.81 -1.94 4.70
C VAL A 85 -3.32 -1.95 5.03
N ILE A 86 -2.58 -0.90 4.67
CA ILE A 86 -1.14 -0.77 4.95
C ILE A 86 -0.89 -0.70 6.47
N ARG A 87 -1.70 0.05 7.21
CA ARG A 87 -1.55 0.13 8.67
C ARG A 87 -1.85 -1.19 9.36
N SER A 88 -2.90 -1.88 8.96
CA SER A 88 -3.30 -3.19 9.50
C SER A 88 -2.34 -4.32 9.11
N SER A 89 -1.50 -4.13 8.09
CA SER A 89 -0.45 -5.06 7.67
C SER A 89 0.91 -4.83 8.36
N GLY A 90 0.94 -4.01 9.42
CA GLY A 90 2.12 -3.80 10.26
C GLY A 90 2.79 -2.45 10.09
N PHE A 91 2.36 -1.60 9.14
CA PHE A 91 2.88 -0.25 8.96
C PHE A 91 2.12 0.80 9.79
N SER A 92 2.01 0.56 11.09
CA SER A 92 1.09 1.26 12.01
C SER A 92 1.25 2.80 12.10
N ASN A 93 2.39 3.34 11.69
CA ASN A 93 2.70 4.78 11.64
C ASN A 93 2.66 5.41 10.24
N PHE A 94 2.18 4.67 9.24
CA PHE A 94 1.88 5.18 7.90
C PHE A 94 0.57 5.97 7.89
N ASN A 95 0.57 7.15 8.51
CA ASN A 95 -0.59 8.04 8.65
C ASN A 95 -0.19 9.46 9.00
N PHE A 96 0.64 10.09 8.18
CA PHE A 96 1.20 11.42 8.47
C PHE A 96 0.12 12.40 8.95
N LYS A 97 0.23 12.79 10.23
CA LYS A 97 -0.72 13.66 10.96
C LYS A 97 -2.19 13.20 10.92
N GLY A 98 -2.44 11.90 10.81
CA GLY A 98 -3.80 11.35 10.67
C GLY A 98 -4.45 11.61 9.32
N THR A 99 -3.65 11.91 8.29
CA THR A 99 -4.11 12.19 6.92
C THR A 99 -3.70 11.08 5.95
N ASN A 100 -4.22 11.12 4.72
CA ASN A 100 -3.82 10.24 3.63
C ASN A 100 -2.55 10.70 2.90
N ALA A 101 -1.83 11.70 3.42
CA ALA A 101 -0.68 12.29 2.74
C ALA A 101 0.39 11.27 2.36
N ASP A 102 0.65 10.27 3.21
CA ASP A 102 1.65 9.23 2.91
C ASP A 102 1.24 8.36 1.70
N VAL A 103 -0.05 8.02 1.58
CA VAL A 103 -0.55 7.28 0.40
C VAL A 103 -0.48 8.16 -0.85
N LEU A 104 -0.87 9.44 -0.71
CA LEU A 104 -0.87 10.41 -1.81
C LEU A 104 0.54 10.78 -2.29
N ALA A 105 1.56 10.51 -1.48
CA ALA A 105 2.95 10.67 -1.89
C ALA A 105 3.39 9.61 -2.93
N PHE A 106 2.60 8.55 -3.14
CA PHE A 106 2.83 7.54 -4.17
C PHE A 106 1.98 7.82 -5.42
N LYS A 107 2.64 7.80 -6.58
CA LYS A 107 2.03 8.08 -7.89
C LYS A 107 0.90 7.11 -8.14
N GLU A 108 -0.27 7.65 -8.50
CA GLU A 108 -1.49 6.88 -8.75
C GLU A 108 -1.94 6.01 -7.56
N LEU A 109 -1.49 6.32 -6.33
CA LEU A 109 -1.68 5.50 -5.12
C LEU A 109 -1.05 4.10 -5.19
N LYS A 110 -0.18 3.83 -6.18
CA LYS A 110 0.46 2.53 -6.38
C LYS A 110 1.56 2.33 -5.35
N ILE A 111 1.33 1.38 -4.45
CA ILE A 111 2.20 1.05 -3.32
C ILE A 111 2.31 -0.46 -3.26
N GLU A 112 3.53 -0.94 -3.17
CA GLU A 112 3.87 -2.35 -3.01
C GLU A 112 4.46 -2.55 -1.61
N ILE A 113 3.97 -3.56 -0.89
CA ILE A 113 4.67 -4.09 0.28
C ILE A 113 5.69 -5.09 -0.24
N ILE A 114 6.96 -4.91 0.10
CA ILE A 114 8.03 -5.86 -0.25
C ILE A 114 8.68 -6.38 1.01
N GLU A 115 9.12 -7.63 0.96
CA GLU A 115 10.05 -8.21 1.92
C GLU A 115 11.42 -8.28 1.25
N ILE A 116 12.43 -7.73 1.93
CA ILE A 116 13.78 -7.62 1.39
C ILE A 116 14.44 -9.01 1.34
N ASP A 117 14.76 -9.49 0.15
CA ASP A 117 15.37 -10.80 -0.10
C ASP A 117 16.91 -10.78 -0.01
N GLN A 118 17.50 -9.60 -0.14
CA GLN A 118 18.94 -9.35 0.03
C GLN A 118 19.15 -7.93 0.54
N VAL A 119 20.24 -7.69 1.29
CA VAL A 119 20.54 -6.37 1.87
C VAL A 119 20.34 -5.24 0.85
N LEU A 120 19.43 -4.31 1.17
CA LEU A 120 19.07 -3.20 0.30
C LEU A 120 19.71 -1.91 0.82
N THR A 121 20.50 -1.25 -0.03
CA THR A 121 21.07 0.05 0.30
C THR A 121 20.09 1.16 -0.09
N LEU A 122 19.78 2.06 0.85
CA LEU A 122 18.89 3.20 0.62
C LEU A 122 19.54 4.50 1.04
N TYR A 123 19.07 5.59 0.42
CA TYR A 123 19.70 6.91 0.51
C TYR A 123 18.68 7.99 0.83
N ARG A 124 19.08 9.02 1.57
CA ARG A 124 18.22 10.16 1.87
C ARG A 124 19.06 11.42 2.03
N ARG A 125 18.55 12.56 1.54
CA ARG A 125 19.08 13.86 1.95
C ARG A 125 18.23 14.50 3.04
N SER A 126 18.89 15.17 3.98
CA SER A 126 18.23 15.90 5.06
C SER A 126 19.13 16.96 5.68
N LYS A 127 18.91 17.32 6.95
CA LYS A 127 19.76 18.22 7.73
C LYS A 127 20.61 17.46 8.75
N ALA A 128 21.68 18.08 9.23
CA ALA A 128 22.51 17.53 10.29
C ALA A 128 21.71 17.35 11.59
N GLY A 129 22.03 16.28 12.33
CA GLY A 129 21.45 16.01 13.64
C GLY A 129 19.95 15.70 13.61
N GLU A 130 19.43 15.11 12.53
CA GLU A 130 18.05 14.63 12.53
C GLU A 130 17.83 13.64 13.68
N PRO A 131 16.87 13.90 14.58
CA PRO A 131 16.60 12.99 15.69
C PRO A 131 15.95 11.71 15.18
N GLU A 132 16.22 10.57 15.83
CA GLU A 132 15.33 9.42 15.73
C GLU A 132 13.92 9.82 16.18
N SER A 133 13.03 10.06 15.25
CA SER A 133 11.68 10.51 15.56
C SER A 133 10.74 10.24 14.41
N LYS A 134 9.43 10.38 14.68
CA LYS A 134 8.39 10.34 13.64
C LYS A 134 8.52 11.45 12.58
N ARG A 135 9.49 12.35 12.69
CA ARG A 135 9.74 13.44 11.74
C ARG A 135 11.23 13.53 11.37
N GLY A 136 12.01 12.52 11.74
CA GLY A 136 13.45 12.48 11.51
C GLY A 136 13.86 11.24 10.73
N LEU A 137 14.94 10.57 11.13
CA LEU A 137 15.43 9.37 10.44
C LEU A 137 14.39 8.24 10.52
N GLY A 138 14.00 7.67 9.39
CA GLY A 138 13.08 6.53 9.40
C GLY A 138 12.27 6.34 8.13
N TYR A 139 11.53 7.35 7.70
CA TYR A 139 10.38 7.10 6.83
C TYR A 139 10.72 7.06 5.35
N TRP A 140 11.05 8.19 4.75
CA TRP A 140 11.19 8.29 3.30
C TRP A 140 12.63 8.13 2.85
N TRP A 141 12.86 7.21 1.93
CA TRP A 141 14.18 6.91 1.37
C TRP A 141 14.12 6.75 -0.14
N GLY A 142 15.23 7.04 -0.82
CA GLY A 142 15.43 6.81 -2.24
C GLY A 142 16.32 5.60 -2.51
N ASP A 143 16.22 5.12 -3.73
CA ASP A 143 16.99 4.00 -4.32
C ASP A 143 18.46 4.31 -4.66
N LYS A 144 18.80 5.59 -4.85
CA LYS A 144 20.13 6.04 -5.25
C LYS A 144 20.53 7.33 -4.54
N GLU A 145 21.83 7.59 -4.53
CA GLU A 145 22.38 8.89 -4.19
C GLU A 145 21.83 9.96 -5.13
N ARG A 146 21.56 11.12 -4.55
CA ARG A 146 21.04 12.30 -5.26
C ARG A 146 21.73 13.54 -4.74
N ASN A 147 21.91 14.52 -5.61
CA ASN A 147 22.20 15.88 -5.20
C ASN A 147 20.91 16.57 -4.69
N ILE A 148 21.03 17.83 -4.25
CA ILE A 148 19.88 18.58 -3.69
C ILE A 148 18.77 18.71 -4.74
N GLU A 149 19.09 19.13 -5.96
CA GLU A 149 18.10 19.38 -7.01
C GLU A 149 17.42 18.10 -7.49
N GLU A 150 18.18 17.02 -7.64
CA GLU A 150 17.62 15.68 -7.93
C GLU A 150 16.69 15.22 -6.82
N THR A 151 17.04 15.46 -5.55
CA THR A 151 16.15 15.12 -4.43
C THR A 151 14.86 15.94 -4.48
N ARG A 152 14.96 17.25 -4.76
CA ARG A 152 13.79 18.12 -4.88
C ARG A 152 12.86 17.68 -6.00
N ASN A 153 13.41 17.44 -7.19
CA ASN A 153 12.63 17.18 -8.39
C ASN A 153 12.17 15.73 -8.48
N GLU A 154 13.08 14.77 -8.35
CA GLU A 154 12.75 13.35 -8.56
C GLU A 154 11.95 12.76 -7.39
N LEU A 155 12.24 13.17 -6.14
CA LEU A 155 11.52 12.72 -4.94
C LEU A 155 10.46 13.74 -4.46
N ALA A 156 10.14 14.73 -5.29
CA ALA A 156 9.13 15.75 -5.04
C ALA A 156 9.19 16.44 -3.66
N VAL A 157 10.39 16.61 -3.10
CA VAL A 157 10.57 17.22 -1.78
C VAL A 157 10.50 18.73 -1.90
N LEU A 158 9.43 19.37 -1.43
CA LEU A 158 9.24 20.81 -1.58
C LEU A 158 10.25 21.62 -0.73
N GLU A 159 10.81 22.67 -1.31
CA GLU A 159 11.66 23.63 -0.61
C GLU A 159 10.91 24.31 0.53
N ALA A 160 9.64 24.60 0.33
CA ALA A 160 8.77 25.16 1.37
C ALA A 160 8.61 24.31 2.63
N TRP A 161 8.96 23.02 2.59
CA TRP A 161 9.00 22.19 3.80
C TRP A 161 10.20 22.52 4.71
N GLY A 162 11.12 23.38 4.26
CA GLY A 162 12.19 23.96 5.09
C GLY A 162 13.35 23.02 5.41
N ASN A 163 13.42 21.84 4.78
CA ASN A 163 14.54 20.94 4.95
C ASN A 163 15.70 21.35 4.02
N PRO A 164 16.91 21.69 4.50
CA PRO A 164 18.00 22.17 3.64
C PRO A 164 18.63 21.10 2.75
N LEU A 165 18.40 19.80 3.01
CA LEU A 165 18.97 18.68 2.24
C LEU A 165 20.52 18.71 2.13
N ASN A 166 21.21 19.37 3.05
CA ASN A 166 22.65 19.55 3.01
C ASN A 166 23.45 18.34 3.51
N ILE A 167 22.80 17.39 4.18
CA ILE A 167 23.40 16.12 4.64
C ILE A 167 22.83 14.96 3.84
N GLN A 168 23.68 13.98 3.55
CA GLN A 168 23.30 12.72 2.91
C GLN A 168 23.46 11.58 3.93
N TYR A 169 22.40 10.81 4.06
CA TYR A 169 22.32 9.61 4.88
C TYR A 169 22.26 8.39 3.97
N LYS A 170 22.88 7.31 4.43
CA LYS A 170 22.87 6.00 3.79
C LYS A 170 22.54 4.96 4.84
N ILE A 171 21.67 4.02 4.48
CA ILE A 171 21.34 2.86 5.32
C ILE A 171 21.50 1.55 4.56
N MET A 172 21.77 0.48 5.29
CA MET A 172 21.63 -0.89 4.82
C MET A 172 20.42 -1.54 5.51
N VAL A 173 19.36 -1.76 4.74
CA VAL A 173 18.18 -2.49 5.21
C VAL A 173 18.47 -3.98 5.15
N PRO A 174 18.35 -4.72 6.26
CA PRO A 174 18.66 -6.14 6.30
C PRO A 174 17.60 -6.99 5.58
N GLU A 175 18.02 -8.17 5.15
CA GLU A 175 17.14 -9.24 4.66
C GLU A 175 16.02 -9.55 5.66
N GLY A 176 14.83 -9.89 5.15
CA GLY A 176 13.61 -10.14 5.93
C GLY A 176 12.87 -8.87 6.37
N SER A 177 13.40 -7.68 6.12
CA SER A 177 12.70 -6.43 6.44
C SER A 177 11.51 -6.22 5.51
N ARG A 178 10.36 -5.84 6.07
CA ARG A 178 9.21 -5.38 5.28
C ARG A 178 9.23 -3.87 5.13
N ILE A 179 9.14 -3.39 3.89
CA ILE A 179 9.10 -1.96 3.55
C ILE A 179 8.05 -1.69 2.49
N LEU A 180 7.64 -0.43 2.35
CA LEU A 180 6.79 -0.01 1.24
C LEU A 180 7.67 0.53 0.11
N LYS A 181 7.22 0.31 -1.13
CA LYS A 181 7.89 0.71 -2.34
C LYS A 181 6.88 1.31 -3.31
N GLY A 182 7.32 2.29 -4.10
CA GLY A 182 6.54 2.80 -5.21
C GLY A 182 7.18 4.02 -5.84
N ILE A 183 6.48 4.62 -6.80
CA ILE A 183 6.98 5.81 -7.50
C ILE A 183 6.48 7.05 -6.79
N THR A 184 7.34 8.05 -6.63
CA THR A 184 6.96 9.33 -6.04
C THR A 184 5.94 10.07 -6.89
N ALA A 185 4.86 10.53 -6.28
CA ALA A 185 3.88 11.44 -6.89
C ALA A 185 4.40 12.88 -6.91
N SER A 186 3.92 13.66 -7.89
CA SER A 186 4.18 15.09 -7.91
C SER A 186 3.63 15.79 -6.68
N GLN A 187 4.34 16.82 -6.21
CA GLN A 187 3.90 17.66 -5.10
C GLN A 187 3.74 19.10 -5.58
N THR A 188 2.68 19.75 -5.11
CA THR A 188 2.37 21.13 -5.43
C THR A 188 2.14 21.91 -4.15
N GLN A 189 2.87 23.00 -3.98
CA GLN A 189 2.54 24.03 -3.01
C GLN A 189 1.74 25.13 -3.69
N TYR A 190 0.61 25.48 -3.08
CA TYR A 190 -0.17 26.66 -3.44
C TYR A 190 0.10 27.80 -2.47
N LEU A 191 0.03 29.03 -2.97
CA LEU A 191 -0.04 30.22 -2.12
C LEU A 191 -1.30 30.13 -1.26
N GLU A 192 -1.15 30.40 0.04
CA GLU A 192 -2.19 30.18 1.06
C GLU A 192 -3.56 30.70 0.64
N SER A 193 -4.57 29.83 0.69
CA SER A 193 -5.96 30.12 0.32
C SER A 193 -6.18 30.55 -1.13
N THR A 194 -5.23 30.26 -2.04
CA THR A 194 -5.36 30.53 -3.48
C THR A 194 -5.11 29.28 -4.32
N SER A 195 -5.43 29.36 -5.61
CA SER A 195 -5.07 28.34 -6.62
C SER A 195 -3.73 28.63 -7.31
N ILE A 196 -2.97 29.63 -6.84
CA ILE A 196 -1.69 30.02 -7.45
C ILE A 196 -0.61 29.06 -6.98
N VAL A 197 0.05 28.39 -7.92
CA VAL A 197 1.17 27.47 -7.64
C VAL A 197 2.41 28.28 -7.28
N GLN A 198 2.99 28.01 -6.11
CA GLN A 198 4.28 28.57 -5.66
C GLN A 198 5.45 27.65 -5.99
N GLU A 199 5.24 26.36 -5.80
CA GLU A 199 6.25 25.35 -6.06
C GLU A 199 5.57 24.12 -6.64
N TYR A 200 6.19 23.54 -7.66
CA TYR A 200 5.79 22.28 -8.24
C TYR A 200 7.03 21.42 -8.42
N ARG A 201 6.95 20.16 -7.97
CA ARG A 201 7.99 19.16 -8.21
C ARG A 201 7.33 17.92 -8.79
N GLU A 202 7.85 17.45 -9.92
CA GLU A 202 7.23 16.39 -10.72
C GLU A 202 7.22 15.03 -10.02
N GLY A 203 8.25 14.74 -9.22
CA GLY A 203 8.45 13.41 -8.66
C GLY A 203 8.93 12.42 -9.72
N GLY A 204 8.53 11.16 -9.59
CA GLY A 204 8.82 10.12 -10.58
C GLY A 204 10.00 9.19 -10.27
N ALA A 205 10.77 9.44 -9.21
CA ALA A 205 11.75 8.46 -8.73
C ALA A 205 11.10 7.30 -7.95
N MET A 206 11.85 6.21 -7.82
CA MET A 206 11.55 5.16 -6.86
C MET A 206 11.78 5.71 -5.44
N GLN A 207 10.80 5.48 -4.57
CA GLN A 207 10.88 5.78 -3.15
C GLN A 207 10.47 4.59 -2.31
N TYR A 208 10.96 4.59 -1.08
CA TYR A 208 10.68 3.59 -0.08
C TYR A 208 10.17 4.25 1.18
N TRP A 209 9.28 3.55 1.87
CA TRP A 209 8.83 3.93 3.20
C TRP A 209 9.13 2.83 4.21
N ILE A 210 9.72 3.20 5.35
CA ILE A 210 10.09 2.26 6.41
C ILE A 210 9.49 2.73 7.74
N ASN A 211 8.94 1.80 8.53
CA ASN A 211 8.34 2.08 9.85
C ASN A 211 9.31 2.80 10.80
N LYS A 212 10.55 2.31 10.88
CA LYS A 212 11.60 2.81 11.75
C LYS A 212 12.93 2.37 11.18
N VAL A 213 13.92 3.27 11.20
CA VAL A 213 15.31 2.91 10.95
C VAL A 213 15.99 2.67 12.28
N ASP A 214 16.60 1.50 12.43
CA ASP A 214 17.50 1.22 13.55
C ASP A 214 18.84 1.90 13.29
N ASN A 215 19.45 2.47 14.33
CA ASN A 215 20.72 3.16 14.21
C ASN A 215 21.84 2.27 13.68
N ASN A 216 21.76 0.96 13.93
CA ASN A 216 22.72 0.00 13.39
C ASN A 216 22.67 -0.12 11.85
N TRP A 217 21.63 0.42 11.18
CA TRP A 217 21.56 0.45 9.73
C TRP A 217 22.28 1.65 9.12
N LEU A 218 22.48 2.73 9.89
CA LEU A 218 23.17 3.94 9.44
C LEU A 218 24.66 3.64 9.20
N GLN A 219 25.16 4.08 8.04
CA GLN A 219 26.59 4.02 7.69
C GLN A 219 27.32 5.34 7.94
#